data_AF-A0A8J4AFI6-F1
#
_entry.id   AF-A0A8J4AFI6-F1
#
_cell.length_a   1.000
_cell.length_b   1.000
_cell.length_c   1.000
_cell.angle_alpha   90.00
_cell.angle_beta   90.00
_cell.angle_gamma   90.00
#
_symmetry.space_group_name_H-M   'P 1'
#
loop_
_entity.id
_entity.type
_entity.pdbx_description
1 polymer ?
#
loop_
_entity_poly.entity_id
_entity_poly.type
_entity_poly.pdbx_seq_one_letter_code
_entity_poly.pdbx_strand_id
1 'polypeptide(L)'
;MPLDPNPSHDRKPPLVLHIGREELTIRQRYEVVSILNDILVGCWFLVGSVLFFYPAHERLAISLFVVGSIEMLVRPLIRLARRLHLQRLHPRLPTETARDF
;
A
#
# COMPACT_ATOMS: atom_id res chain seq x y z
N MET A 1 53.58 15.38 18.82
CA MET A 1 52.44 14.45 18.99
C MET A 1 51.21 15.14 18.41
N PRO A 2 50.63 14.62 17.32
CA PRO A 2 49.54 15.24 16.60
C PRO A 2 48.21 14.95 17.31
N LEU A 3 47.30 15.93 17.35
CA LEU A 3 45.90 15.71 17.69
C LEU A 3 45.12 16.05 16.43
N ASP A 4 44.90 15.06 15.57
CA ASP A 4 43.84 15.09 14.59
C ASP A 4 42.52 14.80 15.33
N PRO A 5 41.57 15.75 15.43
CA PRO A 5 40.21 15.37 15.75
C PRO A 5 39.59 14.81 14.47
N ASN A 6 39.63 13.50 14.31
CA ASN A 6 38.78 12.79 13.36
C ASN A 6 37.35 12.81 13.95
N PRO A 7 36.39 13.58 13.39
CA PRO A 7 35.00 13.39 13.77
C PRO A 7 34.57 12.05 13.16
N SER A 8 34.56 11.04 14.02
CA SER A 8 33.96 9.73 13.81
C SER A 8 32.67 9.88 13.00
N HIS A 9 32.70 9.34 11.79
CA HIS A 9 31.56 9.11 10.91
C HIS A 9 30.31 8.74 11.74
N ASP A 10 29.40 9.70 11.89
CA ASP A 10 28.11 9.51 12.52
C ASP A 10 27.26 8.63 11.58
N ARG A 11 27.48 7.32 11.66
CA ARG A 11 26.65 6.31 11.01
C ARG A 11 25.29 6.37 11.69
N LYS A 12 24.42 7.23 11.19
CA LYS A 12 23.00 7.25 11.57
C LYS A 12 22.47 5.82 11.37
N PRO A 13 21.99 5.14 12.43
CA PRO A 13 21.51 3.78 12.33
C PRO A 13 20.38 3.70 11.29
N PRO A 14 20.26 2.59 10.54
CA PRO A 14 19.12 2.40 9.64
C PRO A 14 17.87 2.51 10.50
N LEU A 15 17.04 3.52 10.21
CA LEU A 15 15.81 3.80 10.94
C LEU A 15 14.88 2.59 10.79
N VAL A 16 14.96 1.64 11.71
CA VAL A 16 14.02 0.53 11.84
C VAL A 16 12.77 1.12 12.48
N LEU A 17 11.93 1.75 11.66
CA LEU A 17 10.70 2.40 12.09
C LEU A 17 9.75 1.34 12.65
N HIS A 18 9.78 1.14 13.97
CA HIS A 18 8.79 0.34 14.69
C HIS A 18 7.46 1.10 14.67
N ILE A 19 6.69 0.88 13.60
CA ILE A 19 5.31 1.34 13.43
C ILE A 19 4.47 0.63 14.51
N GLY A 20 3.75 1.40 15.33
CA GLY A 20 3.09 0.94 16.54
C GLY A 20 2.07 -0.19 16.33
N ARG A 21 1.94 -1.06 17.34
CA ARG A 21 1.08 -2.27 17.35
C ARG A 21 -0.40 -2.01 17.08
N GLU A 22 -0.92 -0.84 17.45
CA GLU A 22 -2.33 -0.50 17.19
C GLU A 22 -2.59 -0.14 15.73
N GLU A 23 -1.69 0.61 15.09
CA GLU A 23 -1.81 0.96 13.66
C GLU A 23 -1.49 -0.24 12.76
N LEU A 24 -0.58 -1.13 13.20
CA LEU A 24 -0.30 -2.42 12.56
C LEU A 24 -1.53 -3.32 12.50
N THR A 25 -2.37 -3.35 13.55
CA THR A 25 -3.56 -4.22 13.58
C THR A 25 -4.58 -3.80 12.54
N ILE A 26 -4.78 -2.48 12.36
CA ILE A 26 -5.66 -1.93 11.33
C ILE A 26 -5.06 -2.21 9.94
N ARG A 27 -3.77 -1.92 9.73
CA ARG A 27 -3.07 -2.16 8.46
C ARG A 27 -3.07 -3.63 8.03
N GLN A 28 -2.81 -4.55 8.95
CA GLN A 28 -2.72 -5.97 8.67
C GLN A 28 -4.08 -6.54 8.28
N ARG A 29 -5.17 -6.05 8.90
CA ARG A 29 -6.54 -6.36 8.45
C ARG A 29 -6.82 -5.83 7.05
N TYR A 30 -6.42 -4.61 6.73
CA TYR A 30 -6.56 -4.06 5.36
C TYR A 30 -5.78 -4.85 4.31
N GLU A 31 -4.58 -5.33 4.66
CA GLU A 31 -3.76 -6.14 3.76
C GLU A 31 -4.41 -7.50 3.48
N VAL A 32 -4.89 -8.19 4.52
CA VAL A 32 -5.64 -9.44 4.38
C VAL A 32 -6.93 -9.25 3.57
N VAL A 33 -7.69 -8.18 3.84
CA VAL A 33 -8.90 -7.84 3.06
C VAL A 33 -8.55 -7.59 1.59
N SER A 34 -7.41 -6.95 1.30
CA SER A 34 -6.97 -6.70 -0.08
C SER A 34 -6.61 -7.96 -0.85
N ILE A 35 -6.00 -8.93 -0.16
CA ILE A 35 -5.65 -10.23 -0.73
C ILE A 35 -6.94 -11.03 -0.97
N LEU A 36 -7.84 -11.07 0.01
CA LEU A 36 -9.13 -11.74 -0.12
C LEU A 36 -9.96 -11.16 -1.27
N ASN A 37 -10.00 -9.83 -1.39
CA ASN A 37 -10.66 -9.15 -2.51
C ASN A 37 -10.05 -9.53 -3.86
N ASP A 38 -8.72 -9.64 -3.96
CA ASP A 38 -8.05 -10.05 -5.20
C ASP A 38 -8.39 -11.50 -5.60
N ILE A 39 -8.53 -12.39 -4.61
CA ILE A 39 -9.00 -13.77 -4.84
C ILE A 39 -10.46 -13.77 -5.28
N LEU A 40 -11.32 -12.95 -4.64
CA LEU A 40 -12.72 -12.78 -5.01
C LEU A 40 -12.88 -12.28 -6.46
N VAL A 41 -12.12 -11.26 -6.86
CA VAL A 41 -12.05 -10.76 -8.24
C VAL A 41 -11.75 -11.91 -9.19
N GLY A 42 -10.67 -12.66 -8.92
CA GLY A 42 -10.29 -13.80 -9.76
C GLY A 42 -11.38 -14.86 -9.86
N CYS A 43 -12.07 -15.13 -8.75
CA CYS A 43 -13.18 -16.07 -8.69
C CYS A 43 -14.39 -15.58 -9.52
N TRP A 44 -14.77 -14.31 -9.38
CA TRP A 44 -15.85 -13.71 -10.17
C TRP A 44 -15.54 -13.68 -11.66
N PHE A 45 -14.30 -13.35 -12.06
CA PHE A 45 -13.88 -13.40 -13.46
C PHE A 45 -13.91 -14.83 -14.00
N LEU A 46 -13.46 -15.82 -13.23
CA LEU A 46 -13.49 -17.23 -13.62
C LEU A 46 -14.93 -17.73 -13.79
N VAL A 47 -15.77 -17.50 -12.79
CA VAL A 47 -17.19 -17.90 -12.81
C VAL A 47 -17.93 -17.17 -13.93
N GLY A 48 -17.75 -15.86 -14.08
CA GLY A 48 -18.35 -15.07 -15.16
C GLY A 48 -17.94 -15.59 -16.55
N SER A 49 -16.68 -15.98 -16.72
CA SER A 49 -16.18 -16.58 -17.97
C SER A 49 -16.86 -17.92 -18.26
N VAL A 50 -17.05 -18.78 -17.25
CA VAL A 50 -17.76 -20.06 -17.41
C VAL A 50 -19.25 -19.85 -17.69
N LEU A 51 -19.89 -18.88 -17.01
CA LEU A 51 -21.30 -18.55 -17.23
C LEU A 51 -21.56 -18.00 -18.64
N PHE A 52 -20.57 -17.35 -19.26
CA PHE A 52 -20.67 -16.82 -20.62
C PHE A 52 -20.92 -17.91 -21.69
N PHE A 53 -20.61 -19.18 -21.40
CA PHE A 53 -20.92 -20.30 -22.28
C PHE A 53 -22.43 -20.64 -22.31
N TYR A 54 -23.22 -20.12 -21.38
CA TYR A 54 -24.65 -20.40 -21.27
C TYR A 54 -25.47 -19.13 -21.53
N PRO A 55 -26.16 -18.99 -22.67
CA PRO A 55 -26.89 -17.76 -23.03
C PRO A 55 -27.99 -17.38 -22.02
N ALA A 56 -28.55 -18.34 -21.28
CA ALA A 56 -29.53 -18.07 -20.21
C ALA A 56 -28.94 -17.28 -19.01
N HIS A 57 -27.62 -17.32 -18.81
CA HIS A 57 -26.92 -16.74 -17.65
C HIS A 57 -26.05 -15.54 -18.03
N GLU A 58 -26.12 -15.05 -19.28
CA GLU A 58 -25.30 -13.96 -19.78
C GLU A 58 -25.43 -12.68 -18.93
N ARG A 59 -26.65 -12.34 -18.50
CA ARG A 59 -26.88 -11.19 -17.60
C ARG A 59 -26.13 -11.33 -16.28
N LEU A 60 -26.08 -12.52 -15.71
CA LEU A 60 -25.34 -12.80 -14.47
C LEU A 60 -23.84 -12.71 -14.72
N ALA A 61 -23.34 -13.25 -15.83
CA ALA A 61 -21.94 -13.14 -16.22
C ALA A 61 -21.48 -11.68 -16.35
N ILE A 62 -22.28 -10.83 -17.00
CA ILE A 62 -21.99 -9.40 -17.15
C ILE A 62 -21.96 -8.72 -15.78
N SER A 63 -22.94 -8.97 -14.91
CA SER A 63 -22.94 -8.43 -13.55
C SER A 63 -21.69 -8.84 -12.77
N LEU A 64 -21.26 -10.09 -12.89
CA LEU A 64 -20.02 -10.60 -12.27
C LEU A 64 -18.79 -9.85 -12.75
N PHE A 65 -18.67 -9.60 -14.06
CA PHE A 65 -17.55 -8.84 -14.61
C PHE A 65 -17.56 -7.37 -14.16
N VAL A 66 -18.74 -6.75 -14.08
CA VAL A 66 -18.86 -5.36 -13.59
C VAL A 66 -18.44 -5.28 -12.12
N VAL A 67 -18.93 -6.19 -11.27
CA VAL A 67 -18.55 -6.23 -9.85
C VAL A 67 -17.05 -6.50 -9.70
N GLY A 68 -16.51 -7.50 -10.38
CA GLY A 68 -15.08 -7.80 -10.35
C GLY A 68 -14.20 -6.62 -10.83
N SER A 69 -14.68 -5.83 -11.80
CA SER A 69 -13.97 -4.62 -12.27
C SER A 69 -13.94 -3.51 -11.21
N ILE A 70 -15.02 -3.34 -10.44
CA ILE A 70 -15.06 -2.41 -9.32
C ILE A 70 -14.11 -2.89 -8.20
N GLU A 71 -14.11 -4.18 -7.90
CA GLU A 71 -13.22 -4.78 -6.90
C GLU A 71 -11.74 -4.66 -7.28
N MET A 72 -11.38 -4.68 -8.57
CA MET A 72 -10.00 -4.40 -9.02
C MET A 72 -9.48 -3.02 -8.60
N LEU A 73 -10.37 -2.02 -8.44
CA LEU A 73 -10.01 -0.66 -7.99
C LEU A 73 -9.61 -0.60 -6.52
N VAL A 74 -9.98 -1.60 -5.71
CA VAL A 74 -9.67 -1.62 -4.27
C VAL A 74 -8.15 -1.69 -4.02
N ARG A 75 -7.43 -2.50 -4.80
CA ARG A 75 -5.96 -2.66 -4.70
C ARG A 75 -5.18 -1.34 -4.91
N PRO A 76 -5.40 -0.57 -5.99
CA PRO A 76 -4.79 0.75 -6.14
C PRO A 76 -5.23 1.74 -5.05
N LEU A 77 -6.46 1.66 -4.53
CA LEU A 77 -6.92 2.50 -3.43
C LEU A 77 -6.09 2.30 -2.15
N ILE A 78 -5.80 1.04 -1.81
CA ILE A 78 -4.99 0.70 -0.62
C ILE A 78 -3.53 1.15 -0.81
N ARG A 79 -2.97 0.98 -2.01
CA ARG A 79 -1.63 1.49 -2.33
C ARG A 79 -1.57 3.02 -2.29
N LEU A 80 -2.63 3.70 -2.75
CA LEU A 80 -2.73 5.16 -2.73
C LEU A 80 -2.85 5.69 -1.30
N ALA A 81 -3.69 5.07 -0.47
CA ALA A 81 -3.82 5.41 0.95
C ALA A 81 -2.47 5.27 1.68
N ARG A 82 -1.71 4.20 1.40
CA ARG A 82 -0.35 4.01 1.93
C ARG A 82 0.58 5.16 1.52
N ARG A 83 0.55 5.61 0.27
CA ARG A 83 1.39 6.73 -0.22
C ARG A 83 1.00 8.07 0.40
N LEU A 84 -0.30 8.38 0.46
CA LEU A 84 -0.79 9.64 1.04
C LEU A 84 -0.52 9.74 2.54
N HIS A 85 -0.65 8.64 3.28
CA HIS A 85 -0.34 8.61 4.70
C HIS A 85 1.18 8.74 4.96
N LEU A 86 2.03 8.06 4.18
CA LEU A 86 3.49 8.21 4.27
C LEU A 86 3.97 9.64 3.93
N GLN A 87 3.33 10.31 2.97
CA GLN A 87 3.65 11.71 2.65
C GLN A 87 3.34 12.68 3.78
N ARG A 88 2.33 12.40 4.62
CA ARG A 88 2.01 13.24 5.79
C ARG A 88 3.07 13.17 6.91
N LEU A 89 3.87 12.11 6.93
CA LEU A 89 4.95 11.88 7.91
C LEU A 89 6.33 12.33 7.42
N HIS A 90 6.44 12.91 6.23
CA HIS A 90 7.60 13.73 5.86
C HIS A 90 7.27 15.21 6.07
N PRO A 91 7.40 15.76 7.31
CA PRO A 91 7.81 17.14 7.44
C PRO A 91 9.09 17.29 6.63
N ARG A 92 9.05 18.10 5.58
CA ARG A 92 10.27 18.64 4.97
C ARG A 92 11.10 19.22 6.13
N LEU A 93 12.17 18.54 6.51
CA LEU A 93 13.18 19.14 7.36
C LEU A 93 13.66 20.39 6.61
N PRO A 94 13.48 21.59 7.19
CA PRO A 94 13.94 22.82 6.59
C PRO A 94 15.43 22.66 6.30
N THR A 95 15.81 22.91 5.06
CA THR A 95 17.19 23.15 4.66
C THR A 95 17.83 24.05 5.71
N GLU A 96 18.88 23.54 6.35
CA GLU A 96 19.67 24.19 7.38
C GLU A 96 20.50 25.33 6.75
N THR A 97 19.83 26.30 6.12
CA THR A 97 20.44 27.52 5.54
C THR A 97 20.59 28.63 6.58
N ALA A 98 20.55 28.29 7.88
CA ALA A 98 20.39 29.25 8.97
C ALA A 98 21.53 29.23 10.01
N ARG A 99 22.73 28.77 9.65
CA ARG A 99 23.90 28.79 10.56
C ARG A 99 25.20 29.31 9.93
N ASP A 100 25.10 30.20 8.94
CA ASP A 100 26.24 30.94 8.37
C ASP A 100 26.21 32.44 8.75
N PHE A 101 26.01 32.75 10.04
CA PHE A 101 26.31 34.07 10.62
C PHE A 101 27.02 33.90 11.96
#